data_AF-A0A7J9HDF4-F1
#
_entry.id   AF-A0A7J9HDF4-F1
#
_cell.length_a   1.000
_cell.length_b   1.000
_cell.length_c   1.000
_cell.angle_alpha   90.00
_cell.angle_beta   90.00
_cell.angle_gamma   90.00
#
_symmetry.space_group_name_H-M   'P 1'
#
loop_
_entity.id
_entity.type
_entity.pdbx_description
1 polymer ?
#
loop_
_entity_poly.entity_id
_entity_poly.type
_entity_poly.pdbx_seq_one_letter_code
_entity_poly.pdbx_strand_id
1 'polypeptide(L)'
;MVNYPTEANFLKPLPAYPVQQMCKIIDKSPSGATKLTRAFAAASLYYNYSQTENCFEVEHEVDPHGLHGWHWQTCTEMVMPMTCSNESMFPPSGFDYKKFAEQCRMKYGVLPRPHWITTEFGGERIEKVLKRFGSNIIFSNGMQDPWSRGGVLRNISATIIALVTEKGAHHIDFRAATKDDPDWLIQQRRQEVENIQRWLDEYYVDLRHA
;
A
#
# COMPACT_ATOMS: atom_id res chain seq x y z
N MET A 1 -1.95 -3.76 4.50
CA MET A 1 -2.08 -3.68 3.02
C MET A 1 -3.31 -4.43 2.52
N VAL A 2 -3.36 -5.76 2.62
CA VAL A 2 -4.44 -6.59 2.03
C VAL A 2 -5.64 -6.85 2.96
N ASN A 3 -6.01 -5.88 3.80
CA ASN A 3 -7.15 -6.02 4.73
C ASN A 3 -8.49 -5.73 4.06
N TYR A 4 -8.81 -6.45 2.99
CA TYR A 4 -10.00 -6.19 2.17
C TYR A 4 -11.30 -6.69 2.83
N PRO A 5 -12.45 -6.06 2.57
CA PRO A 5 -13.77 -6.48 3.07
C PRO A 5 -14.33 -7.71 2.37
N THR A 6 -13.70 -8.15 1.29
CA THR A 6 -14.07 -9.31 0.48
C THR A 6 -12.89 -10.26 0.38
N GLU A 7 -13.15 -11.51 -0.02
CA GLU A 7 -12.08 -12.43 -0.39
C GLU A 7 -11.24 -11.86 -1.53
N ALA A 8 -9.93 -12.10 -1.46
CA ALA A 8 -8.99 -11.59 -2.45
C ALA A 8 -7.78 -12.51 -2.61
N ASN A 9 -7.27 -12.58 -3.83
CA ASN A 9 -6.03 -13.27 -4.15
C ASN A 9 -5.08 -12.29 -4.87
N PHE A 10 -4.47 -11.37 -4.11
CA PHE A 10 -3.52 -10.39 -4.65
C PHE A 10 -2.07 -10.80 -4.37
N LEU A 11 -1.68 -10.83 -3.08
CA LEU A 11 -0.38 -11.34 -2.65
C LEU A 11 -0.45 -12.84 -2.32
N LYS A 12 -1.51 -13.22 -1.60
CA LYS A 12 -1.90 -14.60 -1.27
C LYS A 12 -3.43 -14.68 -1.29
N PRO A 13 -4.01 -15.88 -1.46
CA PRO A 13 -5.43 -16.09 -1.24
C PRO A 13 -5.77 -15.83 0.23
N LEU A 14 -6.70 -14.91 0.49
CA LEU A 14 -7.07 -14.48 1.83
C LEU A 14 -8.59 -14.28 1.96
N PRO A 15 -9.17 -14.60 3.13
CA PRO A 15 -10.57 -14.35 3.40
C PRO A 15 -10.85 -12.85 3.56
N ALA A 16 -12.12 -12.48 3.58
CA ALA A 16 -12.56 -11.16 4.00
C ALA A 16 -12.06 -10.80 5.42
N TYR A 17 -11.60 -9.56 5.57
CA TYR A 17 -11.06 -8.97 6.80
C TYR A 17 -9.95 -9.82 7.47
N PRO A 18 -8.86 -10.15 6.76
CA PRO A 18 -7.86 -11.10 7.24
C PRO A 18 -7.21 -10.68 8.56
N VAL A 19 -7.02 -9.37 8.82
CA VAL A 19 -6.48 -8.88 10.11
C VAL A 19 -7.42 -9.23 11.26
N GLN A 20 -8.72 -9.04 11.09
CA GLN A 20 -9.71 -9.39 12.11
C GLN A 20 -9.73 -10.89 12.36
N GLN A 21 -9.61 -11.70 11.31
CA GLN A 21 -9.57 -13.16 11.43
C GLN A 21 -8.31 -13.63 12.19
N MET A 22 -7.16 -13.04 11.90
CA MET A 22 -5.91 -13.29 12.65
C MET A 22 -6.06 -12.95 14.13
N CYS A 23 -6.60 -11.78 14.48
CA CYS A 23 -6.86 -11.42 15.87
C CYS A 23 -7.80 -12.42 16.57
N LYS A 24 -8.89 -12.83 15.90
CA LYS A 24 -9.82 -13.85 16.43
C LYS A 24 -9.12 -15.19 16.70
N ILE A 25 -8.17 -15.60 15.86
CA ILE A 25 -7.38 -16.82 16.07
C ILE A 25 -6.50 -16.69 17.34
N ILE A 26 -5.85 -15.54 17.52
CA ILE A 26 -5.03 -15.26 18.71
C ILE A 26 -5.89 -15.28 19.98
N ASP A 27 -7.03 -14.59 19.95
CA ASP A 27 -7.89 -14.40 21.13
C ASP A 27 -8.61 -15.67 21.55
N LYS A 28 -8.98 -16.53 20.60
CA LYS A 28 -9.65 -17.82 20.85
C LYS A 28 -8.68 -18.96 21.21
N SER A 29 -7.38 -18.68 21.28
CA SER A 29 -6.39 -19.71 21.59
C SER A 29 -6.61 -20.31 22.99
N PRO A 30 -6.38 -21.63 23.19
CA PRO A 30 -6.60 -22.29 24.47
C PRO A 30 -5.84 -21.64 25.64
N SER A 31 -6.39 -21.80 26.85
CA SER A 31 -5.67 -21.43 28.07
C SER A 31 -4.36 -22.21 28.16
N GLY A 32 -3.25 -21.52 28.44
CA GLY A 32 -1.91 -22.10 28.44
C GLY A 32 -1.18 -22.07 27.08
N ALA A 33 -1.83 -21.67 25.98
CA ALA A 33 -1.15 -21.51 24.70
C ALA A 33 -0.07 -20.42 24.75
N THR A 34 1.15 -20.77 24.32
CA THR A 34 2.29 -19.82 24.30
C THR A 34 2.07 -18.70 23.28
N LYS A 35 2.75 -17.56 23.47
CA LYS A 35 2.74 -16.45 22.50
C LYS A 35 3.15 -16.91 21.10
N LEU A 36 4.14 -17.80 21.01
CA LEU A 36 4.62 -18.35 19.74
C LEU A 36 3.55 -19.20 19.05
N THR A 37 2.87 -20.07 19.79
CA THR A 37 1.78 -20.90 19.24
C THR A 37 0.63 -20.04 18.71
N ARG A 38 0.27 -18.98 19.43
CA ARG A 38 -0.76 -18.02 18.99
C ARG A 38 -0.35 -17.28 17.72
N ALA A 39 0.89 -16.79 17.67
CA ALA A 39 1.44 -16.10 16.51
C ALA A 39 1.51 -17.03 15.29
N PHE A 40 1.97 -18.27 15.47
CA PHE A 40 2.01 -19.28 14.41
C PHE A 40 0.60 -19.61 13.86
N ALA A 41 -0.39 -19.80 14.74
CA ALA A 41 -1.77 -20.05 14.32
C ALA A 41 -2.34 -18.88 13.51
N ALA A 42 -2.08 -17.63 13.93
CA ALA A 42 -2.51 -16.45 13.19
C ALA A 42 -1.78 -16.32 11.83
N ALA A 43 -0.46 -16.52 11.81
CA ALA A 43 0.34 -16.49 10.60
C ALA A 43 -0.09 -17.57 9.59
N SER A 44 -0.61 -18.71 10.06
CA SER A 44 -1.16 -19.77 9.20
C SER A 44 -2.30 -19.28 8.30
N LEU A 45 -3.06 -18.25 8.72
CA LEU A 45 -4.09 -17.65 7.87
C LEU A 45 -3.50 -17.00 6.61
N TYR A 46 -2.25 -16.51 6.66
CA TYR A 46 -1.57 -15.91 5.52
C TYR A 46 -0.70 -16.90 4.74
N TYR A 47 0.08 -17.71 5.46
CA TYR A 47 1.05 -18.61 4.84
C TYR A 47 0.47 -19.96 4.41
N ASN A 48 -0.67 -20.37 4.98
CA ASN A 48 -1.27 -21.68 4.69
C ASN A 48 -2.80 -21.63 4.69
N TYR A 49 -3.36 -20.62 4.03
CA TYR A 49 -4.82 -20.49 3.91
C TYR A 49 -5.44 -21.69 3.14
N SER A 50 -4.72 -22.22 2.15
CA SER A 50 -5.10 -23.40 1.36
C SER A 50 -5.02 -24.72 2.13
N GLN A 51 -4.38 -24.75 3.31
CA GLN A 51 -4.11 -25.95 4.11
C GLN A 51 -3.30 -27.03 3.37
N THR A 52 -2.47 -26.61 2.42
CA THR A 52 -1.58 -27.49 1.64
C THR A 52 -0.17 -27.55 2.16
N GLU A 53 0.25 -26.56 2.95
CA GLU A 53 1.63 -26.44 3.42
C GLU A 53 1.86 -27.23 4.72
N ASN A 54 2.95 -28.01 4.75
CA ASN A 54 3.36 -28.74 5.95
C ASN A 54 4.25 -27.91 6.89
N CYS A 55 4.89 -26.86 6.36
CA CYS A 55 5.76 -25.92 7.09
C CYS A 55 5.79 -24.56 6.37
N PHE A 56 6.29 -23.51 7.04
CA PHE A 56 6.53 -22.21 6.39
C PHE A 56 7.99 -22.09 5.99
N GLU A 57 8.24 -21.93 4.70
CA GLU A 57 9.57 -21.57 4.20
C GLU A 57 9.80 -20.07 4.44
N VAL A 58 10.55 -19.76 5.50
CA VAL A 58 10.87 -18.37 5.87
C VAL A 58 12.15 -17.87 5.19
N GLU A 59 13.00 -18.80 4.74
CA GLU A 59 14.26 -18.52 4.06
C GLU A 59 14.15 -18.94 2.59
N HIS A 60 14.80 -18.17 1.70
CA HIS A 60 14.87 -18.46 0.27
C HIS A 60 13.50 -18.53 -0.44
N GLU A 61 12.52 -17.74 0.00
CA GLU A 61 11.21 -17.64 -0.66
C GLU A 61 11.42 -17.29 -2.16
N VAL A 62 10.82 -18.10 -3.03
CA VAL A 62 10.80 -17.85 -4.47
C VAL A 62 10.11 -16.51 -4.69
N ASP A 63 10.76 -15.56 -5.37
CA ASP A 63 10.19 -14.25 -5.70
C ASP A 63 9.08 -14.43 -6.75
N PRO A 64 7.80 -14.55 -6.34
CA PRO A 64 6.71 -14.86 -7.26
C PRO A 64 6.23 -13.59 -7.97
N HIS A 65 6.73 -12.43 -7.57
CA HIS A 65 6.26 -11.10 -7.96
C HIS A 65 7.30 -10.34 -8.80
N GLY A 66 8.48 -10.91 -9.04
CA GLY A 66 9.51 -10.30 -9.88
C GLY A 66 10.08 -9.01 -9.30
N LEU A 67 10.33 -8.99 -7.99
CA LEU A 67 10.86 -7.86 -7.23
C LEU A 67 12.28 -7.45 -7.61
N HIS A 68 12.99 -8.17 -8.48
CA HIS A 68 14.32 -7.77 -8.97
C HIS A 68 14.36 -6.34 -9.51
N GLY A 69 13.37 -5.95 -10.34
CA GLY A 69 13.27 -4.58 -10.87
C GLY A 69 12.99 -3.55 -9.77
N TRP A 70 12.10 -3.90 -8.84
CA TRP A 70 11.79 -3.07 -7.68
C TRP A 70 13.02 -2.84 -6.80
N HIS A 71 13.81 -3.88 -6.53
CA HIS A 71 15.05 -3.76 -5.77
C HIS A 71 16.05 -2.82 -6.43
N TRP A 72 16.18 -2.87 -7.76
CA TRP A 72 17.00 -1.91 -8.49
C TRP A 72 16.46 -0.47 -8.36
N GLN A 73 15.14 -0.26 -8.45
CA GLN A 73 14.53 1.06 -8.25
C GLN A 73 14.78 1.60 -6.84
N THR A 74 14.65 0.78 -5.79
CA THR A 74 14.95 1.19 -4.41
C THR A 74 16.42 1.53 -4.21
N CYS A 75 17.33 0.85 -4.92
CA CYS A 75 18.76 1.12 -4.91
C CYS A 75 19.19 2.35 -5.73
N THR A 76 18.26 3.00 -6.44
CA THR A 76 18.57 4.15 -7.30
C THR A 76 17.78 5.38 -6.87
N GLU A 77 16.46 5.38 -7.01
CA GLU A 77 15.61 6.57 -6.84
C GLU A 77 14.57 6.39 -5.73
N MET A 78 13.99 5.20 -5.59
CA MET A 78 12.93 4.90 -4.61
C MET A 78 13.51 4.57 -3.23
N VAL A 79 14.38 5.45 -2.72
CA VAL A 79 15.01 5.29 -1.40
C VAL A 79 13.99 5.66 -0.33
N MET A 80 13.42 4.66 0.31
CA MET A 80 12.36 4.84 1.31
C MET A 80 12.84 4.31 2.67
N PRO A 81 13.32 5.19 3.57
CA PRO A 81 13.72 4.80 4.92
C PRO A 81 12.53 4.23 5.70
N MET A 82 12.60 2.94 6.04
CA MET A 82 11.63 2.26 6.89
C MET A 82 12.26 2.01 8.25
N THR A 83 11.56 2.38 9.32
CA THR A 83 12.00 2.18 10.71
C THR A 83 10.88 1.60 11.55
N CYS A 84 11.26 0.87 12.59
CA CYS A 84 10.35 0.37 13.63
C CYS A 84 10.75 1.02 14.95
N SER A 85 9.81 1.69 15.60
CA SER A 85 10.03 2.34 16.89
C SER A 85 9.51 1.48 18.06
N ASN A 86 9.81 1.91 19.28
CA ASN A 86 9.37 1.22 20.51
C ASN A 86 7.85 1.34 20.76
N GLU A 87 7.16 2.24 20.07
CA GLU A 87 5.69 2.36 20.10
C GLU A 87 4.99 1.33 19.19
N SER A 88 5.75 0.62 18.35
CA SER A 88 5.20 -0.45 17.50
C SER A 88 5.17 -1.79 18.26
N MET A 89 4.42 -2.76 17.72
CA MET A 89 4.40 -4.14 18.24
C MET A 89 5.59 -5.00 17.77
N PHE A 90 6.53 -4.42 17.01
CA PHE A 90 7.68 -5.11 16.44
C PHE A 90 8.98 -4.72 17.14
N PRO A 91 10.03 -5.55 17.07
CA PRO A 91 11.35 -5.16 17.55
C PRO A 91 11.83 -3.86 16.88
N PRO A 92 12.44 -2.93 17.63
CA PRO A 92 12.89 -1.65 17.09
C PRO A 92 14.02 -1.86 16.06
N SER A 93 13.96 -1.11 14.96
CA SER A 93 14.95 -1.15 13.89
C SER A 93 15.11 0.22 13.23
N GLY A 94 16.34 0.66 13.01
CA GLY A 94 16.66 1.91 12.33
C GLY A 94 17.03 1.73 10.86
N PHE A 95 17.19 2.84 10.14
CA PHE A 95 17.66 2.86 8.76
C PHE A 95 19.07 3.46 8.68
N ASP A 96 20.05 2.68 8.21
CA ASP A 96 21.43 3.11 7.98
C ASP A 96 21.68 3.29 6.48
N TYR A 97 21.78 4.55 6.06
CA TYR A 97 22.02 4.90 4.65
C TYR A 97 23.36 4.38 4.12
N LYS A 98 24.44 4.38 4.93
CA LYS A 98 25.77 3.93 4.46
C LYS A 98 25.73 2.44 4.15
N LYS A 99 25.15 1.66 5.07
CA LYS A 99 24.96 0.22 4.89
C LYS A 99 24.06 -0.08 3.68
N PHE A 100 22.97 0.66 3.54
CA PHE A 100 22.06 0.54 2.40
C PHE A 100 22.76 0.83 1.06
N ALA A 101 23.50 1.93 0.96
CA ALA A 101 24.24 2.30 -0.24
C ALA A 101 25.34 1.29 -0.60
N GLU A 102 26.04 0.75 0.40
CA GLU A 102 27.04 -0.31 0.18
C GLU A 102 26.40 -1.59 -0.38
N GLN A 103 25.26 -2.02 0.15
CA GLN A 103 24.50 -3.16 -0.37
C GLN A 103 24.07 -2.95 -1.82
N CYS A 104 23.57 -1.76 -2.15
CA CYS A 104 23.18 -1.41 -3.52
C CYS A 104 24.38 -1.42 -4.48
N ARG A 105 25.53 -0.91 -4.05
CA ARG A 105 26.78 -0.95 -4.83
C ARG A 105 27.23 -2.39 -5.09
N MET A 106 27.20 -3.25 -4.07
CA MET A 106 27.60 -4.65 -4.22
C MET A 106 26.66 -5.44 -5.14
N LYS A 107 25.35 -5.23 -5.02
CA LYS A 107 24.34 -6.01 -5.76
C LYS A 107 24.14 -5.54 -7.20
N TYR A 108 24.21 -4.23 -7.44
CA TYR A 108 23.82 -3.62 -8.71
C TYR A 108 24.86 -2.67 -9.30
N GLY A 109 25.96 -2.38 -8.60
CA GLY A 109 26.97 -1.42 -9.07
C GLY A 109 26.51 0.03 -9.05
N VAL A 110 25.39 0.35 -8.38
CA VAL A 110 24.80 1.70 -8.33
C VAL A 110 24.91 2.30 -6.94
N LEU A 111 24.90 3.64 -6.88
CA LEU A 111 24.76 4.40 -5.64
C LEU A 111 23.36 5.03 -5.59
N PRO A 112 22.62 4.89 -4.48
CA PRO A 112 21.31 5.53 -4.34
C PRO A 112 21.39 7.05 -4.40
N ARG A 113 20.35 7.68 -4.95
CA ARG A 113 20.14 9.13 -4.99
C ARG A 113 18.93 9.48 -4.10
N PRO A 114 19.12 9.56 -2.77
CA PRO A 114 18.00 9.60 -1.81
C PRO A 114 17.10 10.85 -1.93
N HIS A 115 17.61 11.92 -2.55
CA HIS A 115 16.86 13.17 -2.71
C HIS A 115 16.37 13.40 -4.14
N TRP A 116 16.56 12.44 -5.05
CA TRP A 116 16.14 12.61 -6.45
C TRP A 116 14.64 12.81 -6.57
N ILE A 117 13.84 11.88 -6.03
CA ILE A 117 12.37 11.94 -6.07
C ILE A 117 11.82 13.18 -5.38
N THR A 118 12.36 13.55 -4.22
CA THR A 118 11.89 14.72 -3.48
C THR A 118 12.28 16.05 -4.13
N THR A 119 13.36 16.07 -4.91
CA THR A 119 13.77 17.22 -5.71
C THR A 119 12.93 17.35 -6.98
N GLU A 120 12.78 16.26 -7.72
CA GLU A 120 12.10 16.23 -9.01
C GLU A 120 10.59 16.47 -8.87
N PHE A 121 9.95 15.77 -7.93
CA PHE A 121 8.49 15.74 -7.80
C PHE A 121 7.98 16.62 -6.65
N GLY A 122 8.85 17.40 -6.01
CA GLY A 122 8.48 18.39 -4.99
C GLY A 122 8.48 17.91 -3.55
N GLY A 123 8.52 16.59 -3.29
CA GLY A 123 8.65 16.01 -1.94
C GLY A 123 7.64 16.60 -0.95
N GLU A 124 8.12 17.12 0.19
CA GLU A 124 7.27 17.77 1.21
C GLU A 124 6.53 19.02 0.71
N ARG A 125 6.92 19.56 -0.45
CA ARG A 125 6.29 20.71 -1.11
C ARG A 125 5.30 20.29 -2.20
N ILE A 126 4.93 19.01 -2.28
CA ILE A 126 4.03 18.46 -3.31
C ILE A 126 2.75 19.29 -3.47
N GLU A 127 2.15 19.77 -2.37
CA GLU A 127 0.95 20.61 -2.42
C GLU A 127 1.21 21.94 -3.12
N LYS A 128 2.36 22.58 -2.86
CA LYS A 128 2.74 23.85 -3.49
C LYS A 128 3.05 23.66 -4.98
N VAL A 129 3.67 22.54 -5.33
CA VAL A 129 4.02 22.20 -6.72
C VAL A 129 2.76 21.90 -7.51
N LEU A 130 1.95 20.94 -7.05
CA LEU A 130 0.74 20.52 -7.73
C LEU A 130 -0.33 21.63 -7.77
N LYS A 131 -0.44 22.48 -6.75
CA LYS A 131 -1.37 23.61 -6.79
C LYS A 131 -1.06 24.61 -7.92
N ARG A 132 0.20 24.70 -8.37
CA ARG A 132 0.62 25.64 -9.41
C ARG A 132 0.59 25.05 -10.82
N PHE A 133 0.93 23.77 -10.96
CA PHE A 133 1.16 23.15 -12.26
C PHE A 133 0.40 21.84 -12.49
N GLY A 134 -0.26 21.30 -11.46
CA GLY A 134 -1.04 20.09 -11.56
C GLY A 134 -2.53 20.38 -11.76
N SER A 135 -3.23 19.45 -12.39
CA SER A 135 -4.68 19.43 -12.51
C SER A 135 -5.12 17.98 -12.73
N ASN A 136 -6.40 17.70 -12.50
CA ASN A 136 -7.06 16.45 -12.85
C ASN A 136 -6.38 15.20 -12.24
N ILE A 137 -6.20 15.23 -10.92
CA ILE A 137 -5.61 14.11 -10.16
C ILE A 137 -6.56 13.74 -9.01
N ILE A 138 -6.82 12.44 -8.86
CA ILE A 138 -7.46 11.88 -7.67
C ILE A 138 -6.40 11.13 -6.87
N PHE A 139 -6.21 11.52 -5.60
CA PHE A 139 -5.45 10.76 -4.62
C PHE A 139 -6.40 9.95 -3.74
N SER A 140 -6.66 8.70 -4.12
CA SER A 140 -7.44 7.77 -3.29
C SER A 140 -6.56 7.11 -2.23
N ASN A 141 -7.00 7.11 -0.97
CA ASN A 141 -6.27 6.51 0.15
C ASN A 141 -7.21 5.83 1.13
N GLY A 142 -6.84 4.62 1.56
CA GLY A 142 -7.50 3.91 2.65
C GLY A 142 -6.73 4.04 3.96
N MET A 143 -7.38 4.38 5.08
CA MET A 143 -6.70 4.60 6.35
C MET A 143 -6.23 3.31 7.05
N GLN A 144 -6.62 2.14 6.56
CA GLN A 144 -6.05 0.85 6.99
C GLN A 144 -4.85 0.43 6.13
N ASP A 145 -4.53 1.21 5.10
CA ASP A 145 -3.31 1.03 4.32
C ASP A 145 -2.12 1.72 5.01
N PRO A 146 -1.05 1.00 5.40
CA PRO A 146 0.14 1.62 5.97
C PRO A 146 0.78 2.66 5.04
N TRP A 147 0.60 2.54 3.71
CA TRP A 147 1.16 3.48 2.73
C TRP A 147 0.44 4.83 2.71
N SER A 148 -0.80 4.92 3.21
CA SER A 148 -1.58 6.17 3.23
C SER A 148 -0.88 7.31 3.98
N ARG A 149 -0.01 6.99 4.93
CA ARG A 149 0.81 7.97 5.67
C ARG A 149 1.80 8.73 4.79
N GLY A 150 2.23 8.14 3.67
CA GLY A 150 3.10 8.79 2.68
C GLY A 150 2.33 9.46 1.54
N GLY A 151 1.00 9.39 1.54
CA GLY A 151 0.14 9.89 0.46
C GLY A 151 -0.36 11.32 0.68
N VAL A 152 -1.20 11.78 -0.25
CA VAL A 152 -1.94 13.05 -0.16
C VAL A 152 -3.33 12.78 0.38
N LEU A 153 -3.63 13.31 1.57
CA LEU A 153 -4.88 13.04 2.31
C LEU A 153 -5.86 14.22 2.33
N ARG A 154 -5.57 15.29 1.59
CA ARG A 154 -6.42 16.48 1.51
C ARG A 154 -6.43 17.06 0.10
N ASN A 155 -7.54 17.70 -0.27
CA ASN A 155 -7.63 18.39 -1.56
C ASN A 155 -6.56 19.48 -1.67
N ILE A 156 -5.88 19.54 -2.81
CA ILE A 156 -4.85 20.53 -3.12
C ILE A 156 -5.47 21.69 -3.92
N SER A 157 -6.42 21.38 -4.80
CA SER A 157 -7.16 22.35 -5.63
C SER A 157 -8.58 21.83 -5.93
N ALA A 158 -9.32 22.54 -6.79
CA ALA A 158 -10.64 22.10 -7.24
C ALA A 158 -10.60 20.82 -8.11
N THR A 159 -9.47 20.56 -8.78
CA THR A 159 -9.30 19.41 -9.70
C THR A 159 -8.24 18.41 -9.22
N ILE A 160 -7.55 18.71 -8.12
CA ILE A 160 -6.65 17.79 -7.43
C ILE A 160 -7.25 17.46 -6.07
N ILE A 161 -7.98 16.36 -6.02
CA ILE A 161 -8.80 15.96 -4.87
C ILE A 161 -8.21 14.73 -4.18
N ALA A 162 -8.50 14.58 -2.89
CA ALA A 162 -8.19 13.41 -2.11
C ALA A 162 -9.48 12.69 -1.70
N LEU A 163 -9.56 11.40 -1.99
CA LEU A 163 -10.66 10.54 -1.56
C LEU A 163 -10.15 9.60 -0.48
N VAL A 164 -10.48 9.91 0.77
CA VAL A 164 -9.93 9.19 1.94
C VAL A 164 -11.02 8.37 2.59
N THR A 165 -10.79 7.06 2.73
CA THR A 165 -11.74 6.14 3.37
C THR A 165 -11.18 5.51 4.63
N GLU A 166 -11.93 5.57 5.72
CA GLU A 166 -11.48 5.07 7.03
C GLU A 166 -11.20 3.56 7.04
N LYS A 167 -12.02 2.80 6.29
CA LYS A 167 -11.97 1.34 6.24
C LYS A 167 -11.23 0.80 5.00
N GLY A 168 -10.74 1.68 4.13
CA GLY A 168 -10.01 1.29 2.94
C GLY A 168 -8.66 0.68 3.29
N ALA A 169 -8.31 -0.41 2.61
CA ALA A 169 -6.98 -0.97 2.61
C ALA A 169 -6.23 -0.53 1.33
N HIS A 170 -5.14 -1.20 0.96
CA HIS A 170 -4.27 -0.77 -0.14
C HIS A 170 -5.03 -0.77 -1.49
N HIS A 171 -5.24 0.44 -2.04
CA HIS A 171 -5.89 0.74 -3.33
C HIS A 171 -7.13 -0.13 -3.65
N ILE A 172 -8.02 -0.29 -2.67
CA ILE A 172 -9.19 -1.17 -2.79
C ILE A 172 -10.19 -0.74 -3.88
N ASP A 173 -10.26 0.56 -4.14
CA ASP A 173 -11.00 1.21 -5.21
C ASP A 173 -10.71 0.61 -6.59
N PHE A 174 -9.45 0.23 -6.88
CA PHE A 174 -9.09 -0.41 -8.15
C PHE A 174 -9.45 -1.90 -8.26
N ARG A 175 -9.91 -2.55 -7.18
CA ARG A 175 -10.34 -3.95 -7.28
C ARG A 175 -11.64 -4.06 -8.08
N ALA A 176 -11.85 -5.21 -8.73
CA ALA A 176 -13.11 -5.50 -9.40
C ALA A 176 -14.29 -5.42 -8.42
N ALA A 177 -15.42 -4.91 -8.91
CA ALA A 177 -16.62 -4.81 -8.11
C ALA A 177 -17.18 -6.19 -7.76
N THR A 178 -17.68 -6.33 -6.54
CA THR A 178 -18.35 -7.54 -6.06
C THR A 178 -19.70 -7.19 -5.44
N LYS A 179 -20.60 -8.17 -5.34
CA LYS A 179 -21.89 -8.01 -4.66
C LYS A 179 -21.75 -7.75 -3.15
N ASP A 180 -20.59 -8.06 -2.59
CA ASP A 180 -20.29 -7.98 -1.16
C ASP A 180 -19.49 -6.70 -0.82
N ASP A 181 -19.29 -5.82 -1.81
CA ASP A 181 -18.62 -4.54 -1.61
C ASP A 181 -19.46 -3.63 -0.70
N PRO A 182 -18.86 -3.00 0.31
CA PRO A 182 -19.60 -2.12 1.20
C PRO A 182 -19.99 -0.80 0.50
N ASP A 183 -21.11 -0.21 0.92
CA ASP A 183 -21.65 1.02 0.32
C ASP A 183 -20.63 2.16 0.19
N TRP A 184 -19.74 2.32 1.19
CA TRP A 184 -18.70 3.35 1.15
C TRP A 184 -17.69 3.15 0.02
N LEU A 185 -17.39 1.90 -0.36
CA LEU A 185 -16.47 1.58 -1.46
C LEU A 185 -17.15 1.83 -2.80
N ILE A 186 -18.43 1.44 -2.91
CA ILE A 186 -19.25 1.72 -4.08
C ILE A 186 -19.36 3.23 -4.30
N GLN A 187 -19.61 3.99 -3.22
CA GLN A 187 -19.68 5.44 -3.28
C GLN A 187 -18.35 6.08 -3.65
N GLN A 188 -17.22 5.60 -3.12
CA GLN A 188 -15.89 6.09 -3.49
C GLN A 188 -15.65 5.92 -5.01
N ARG A 189 -15.86 4.71 -5.55
CA ARG A 189 -15.71 4.43 -6.99
C ARG A 189 -16.64 5.29 -7.84
N ARG A 190 -17.87 5.50 -7.38
CA ARG A 190 -18.81 6.40 -8.05
C ARG A 190 -18.27 7.83 -8.13
N GLN A 191 -17.71 8.35 -7.03
CA GLN A 191 -17.08 9.69 -7.03
C GLN A 191 -15.88 9.76 -7.97
N GLU A 192 -15.05 8.70 -8.03
CA GLU A 192 -13.92 8.63 -8.96
C GLU A 192 -14.41 8.72 -10.41
N VAL A 193 -15.38 7.89 -10.79
CA VAL A 193 -15.97 7.89 -12.14
C VAL A 193 -16.64 9.23 -12.47
N GLU A 194 -17.37 9.84 -11.53
CA GLU A 194 -17.99 11.16 -11.73
C GLU A 194 -16.96 12.26 -12.00
N ASN A 195 -15.78 12.21 -11.37
CA ASN A 195 -14.69 13.17 -11.64
C ASN A 195 -14.02 12.89 -12.99
N ILE A 196 -13.77 11.62 -13.33
CA ILE A 196 -13.19 11.24 -14.63
C ILE A 196 -14.13 11.65 -15.77
N GLN A 197 -15.44 11.41 -15.62
CA GLN A 197 -16.44 11.81 -16.61
C GLN A 197 -16.44 13.33 -16.80
N ARG A 198 -16.35 14.11 -15.72
CA ARG A 198 -16.25 15.58 -15.81
C ARG A 198 -15.02 16.01 -16.62
N TRP A 199 -13.86 15.39 -16.41
CA TRP A 199 -12.66 15.70 -17.18
C TRP A 199 -12.81 15.36 -18.67
N LEU A 200 -13.49 14.26 -19.00
CA LEU A 200 -13.79 13.89 -20.38
C LEU A 200 -14.75 14.89 -21.03
N ASP A 201 -15.79 15.33 -20.31
CA ASP A 201 -16.76 16.30 -20.81
C ASP A 201 -16.09 17.64 -21.10
N GLU A 202 -15.24 18.14 -20.19
CA GLU A 202 -14.41 19.33 -20.37
C GLU A 202 -13.52 19.21 -21.61
N TYR A 203 -12.80 18.08 -21.73
CA TYR A 203 -11.94 17.81 -22.89
C TYR A 203 -12.69 17.85 -24.23
N TYR A 204 -13.88 17.24 -24.32
CA TYR A 204 -14.67 17.25 -25.55
C TYR A 204 -15.30 18.61 -25.85
N VAL A 205 -15.54 19.45 -24.86
CA VAL A 205 -15.95 20.84 -25.07
C VAL A 205 -14.79 21.63 -25.67
N ASP A 206 -13.59 21.54 -25.08
CA ASP A 206 -12.40 22.24 -25.56
C ASP A 206 -12.04 21.86 -27.00
N LEU A 207 -12.11 20.56 -27.34
CA LEU A 207 -11.88 20.08 -28.70
C LEU A 207 -12.85 20.65 -29.75
N ARG A 208 -14.11 20.92 -29.38
CA ARG A 208 -15.09 21.51 -30.31
C ARG A 208 -14.88 23.01 -30.52
N HIS A 209 -14.10 23.65 -29.65
CA HIS A 209 -13.82 25.08 -29.68
C HIS A 209 -12.37 25.40 -30.08
N ALA A 210 -11.56 24.39 -30.40
CA ALA A 210 -10.22 24.50 -30.98
C ALA A 210 -10.25 24.48 -32.51
#